data_AF-A0A7Y8K5F7-F1
#
_entry.id   AF-A0A7Y8K5F7-F1
#
_cell.length_a   1.000
_cell.length_b   1.000
_cell.length_c   1.000
_cell.angle_alpha   90.00
_cell.angle_beta   90.00
_cell.angle_gamma   90.00
#
_symmetry.space_group_name_H-M   'P 1'
#
loop_
_entity.id
_entity.type
_entity.pdbx_description
1 polymer ?
#
loop_
_entity_poly.entity_id
_entity_poly.type
_entity_poly.pdbx_seq_one_letter_code
_entity_poly.pdbx_strand_id
1 'polypeptide(L)'
;MLLLNLLAKLWCFINHDRRPDWEKARERKFILAANSLKTLSVTDRGGMSIDPEELCDQIVASREQLKHLVHRPEAPSRSFREAEDAQVEPLVSSTVEAPVSAIDCIEVVAWRRLQSGATVRYMCLQSTSTGRFAVATASLFTEAIESLPTWVDSNTNRQIANALLGDLQWYATVSKAMDGWDAEL
;
A
#
# COMPACT_ATOMS: atom_id res chain seq x y z
N MET A 1 -8.57 24.29 51.21
CA MET A 1 -8.54 23.00 50.48
C MET A 1 -9.83 22.70 49.69
N LEU A 2 -11.03 22.79 50.27
CA LEU A 2 -12.31 22.51 49.56
C LEU A 2 -12.45 23.20 48.19
N LEU A 3 -12.14 24.51 48.10
CA LEU A 3 -12.25 25.27 46.85
C LEU A 3 -11.34 24.73 45.72
N LEU A 4 -10.12 24.30 46.08
CA LEU A 4 -9.15 23.74 45.12
C LEU A 4 -9.64 22.41 44.54
N ASN A 5 -10.23 21.56 45.38
CA ASN A 5 -10.84 20.29 44.95
C ASN A 5 -12.08 20.49 44.08
N LEU A 6 -12.87 21.54 44.33
CA LEU A 6 -14.01 21.92 43.48
C LEU A 6 -13.54 22.43 42.11
N LEU A 7 -12.53 23.29 42.08
CA LEU A 7 -11.92 23.79 40.84
C LEU A 7 -11.28 22.65 40.02
N ALA A 8 -10.55 21.73 40.66
CA ALA A 8 -9.97 20.56 39.99
C ALA A 8 -11.04 19.63 39.40
N LYS A 9 -12.14 19.37 40.14
CA LYS A 9 -13.27 18.58 39.62
C LYS A 9 -13.97 19.27 38.44
N LEU A 10 -14.17 20.58 38.51
CA LEU A 10 -14.75 21.37 37.42
C LEU A 10 -13.83 21.38 36.19
N TRP A 11 -12.52 21.49 36.40
CA TRP A 11 -11.51 21.41 35.33
C TRP A 11 -11.51 20.04 34.64
N CYS A 12 -11.54 18.94 35.39
CA CYS A 12 -11.64 17.58 34.82
C CYS A 12 -12.98 17.32 34.10
N PHE A 13 -14.06 18.00 34.51
CA PHE A 13 -15.36 17.90 33.84
C PHE A 13 -15.40 18.70 32.52
N ILE A 14 -14.83 19.90 32.50
CA ILE A 14 -14.73 20.74 31.30
C ILE A 14 -13.73 20.15 30.30
N ASN A 15 -12.58 19.68 30.80
CA ASN A 15 -11.51 19.03 30.02
C ASN A 15 -11.73 17.50 29.91
N HIS A 16 -12.99 17.05 29.90
CA HIS A 16 -13.29 15.66 29.62
C HIS A 16 -12.98 15.36 28.16
N ASP A 17 -12.14 14.36 27.92
CA ASP A 17 -11.78 13.91 26.59
C ASP A 17 -13.03 13.53 25.79
N ARG A 18 -13.36 14.34 24.78
CA ARG A 18 -14.57 14.18 23.95
C ARG A 18 -14.41 13.16 22.82
N ARG A 19 -13.23 12.57 22.67
CA ARG A 19 -12.99 11.56 21.63
C ARG A 19 -13.87 10.32 21.83
N PRO A 20 -14.30 9.65 20.75
CA PRO A 20 -15.03 8.40 20.81
C PRO A 20 -14.32 7.33 21.67
N ASP A 21 -15.10 6.46 22.33
CA ASP A 21 -14.53 5.43 23.19
C ASP A 21 -13.66 4.42 22.44
N TRP A 22 -13.88 4.23 21.13
CA TRP A 22 -13.02 3.39 20.30
C TRP A 22 -11.62 4.01 20.09
N GLU A 23 -11.50 5.34 20.03
CA GLU A 23 -10.21 6.03 19.95
C GLU A 23 -9.45 5.89 21.27
N LYS A 24 -10.13 6.16 22.39
CA LYS A 24 -9.57 5.97 23.75
C LYS A 24 -9.14 4.52 23.98
N ALA A 25 -9.93 3.55 23.53
CA ALA A 25 -9.59 2.14 23.63
C ALA A 25 -8.39 1.76 22.73
N ARG A 26 -8.28 2.34 21.53
CA ARG A 26 -7.13 2.17 20.64
C ARG A 26 -5.86 2.78 21.23
N GLU A 27 -5.94 3.99 21.79
CA GLU A 27 -4.82 4.66 22.45
C GLU A 27 -4.35 3.87 23.68
N ARG A 28 -5.26 3.40 24.54
CA ARG A 28 -4.92 2.52 25.66
C ARG A 28 -4.21 1.23 25.21
N LYS A 29 -4.69 0.59 24.15
CA LYS A 29 -4.03 -0.59 23.56
C LYS A 29 -2.63 -0.26 23.03
N PHE A 30 -2.46 0.88 22.38
CA PHE A 30 -1.16 1.36 21.92
C PHE A 30 -0.19 1.61 23.09
N ILE A 31 -0.63 2.32 24.12
CA ILE A 31 0.18 2.60 25.33
C ILE A 31 0.56 1.28 26.03
N LEU A 32 -0.36 0.34 26.18
CA LEU A 32 -0.07 -0.99 26.76
C LEU A 32 0.93 -1.78 25.92
N ALA A 33 0.84 -1.73 24.59
CA ALA A 33 1.81 -2.37 23.70
C ALA A 33 3.19 -1.70 23.78
N ALA A 34 3.25 -0.36 23.75
CA ALA A 34 4.49 0.40 23.89
C ALA A 34 5.18 0.09 25.25
N ASN A 35 4.43 0.12 26.35
CA ASN A 35 4.93 -0.20 27.69
C ASN A 35 5.29 -1.69 27.88
N SER A 36 4.99 -2.58 26.92
CA SER A 36 5.42 -3.98 26.95
C SER A 36 6.79 -4.22 26.33
N LEU A 37 7.33 -3.22 25.62
CA LEU A 37 8.68 -3.23 25.04
C LEU A 37 9.70 -2.96 26.16
N LYS A 38 10.72 -3.82 26.28
CA LYS A 38 11.68 -3.80 27.40
C LYS A 38 12.74 -2.74 27.24
N THR A 39 13.13 -2.44 26.00
CA THR A 39 14.21 -1.50 25.67
C THR A 39 13.70 -0.08 25.37
N LEU A 40 12.37 0.09 25.32
CA LEU A 40 11.75 1.40 25.13
C LEU A 40 12.10 2.32 26.32
N SER A 41 12.87 3.37 26.04
CA SER A 41 13.29 4.37 27.01
C SER A 41 13.00 5.77 26.49
N VAL A 42 12.66 6.67 27.43
CA VAL A 42 12.37 8.08 27.14
C VAL A 42 13.28 8.93 28.01
N THR A 43 13.92 9.92 27.40
CA THR A 43 14.77 10.90 28.08
C THR A 43 13.94 12.09 28.57
N ASP A 44 14.43 12.81 29.59
CA ASP A 44 13.77 14.02 30.13
C ASP A 44 13.55 15.14 29.09
N ARG A 45 14.25 15.07 27.94
CA ARG A 45 14.11 15.99 26.79
C ARG A 45 13.12 15.50 25.73
N GLY A 46 12.39 14.40 25.98
CA GLY A 46 11.42 13.82 25.06
C GLY A 46 12.02 12.97 23.93
N GLY A 47 13.34 12.76 23.90
CA GLY A 47 13.97 11.81 22.98
C GLY A 47 13.67 10.37 23.38
N MET A 48 13.23 9.56 22.43
CA MET A 48 12.87 8.15 22.61
C MET A 48 13.95 7.23 22.01
N SER A 49 14.27 6.14 22.69
CA SER A 49 15.19 5.10 22.21
C SER A 49 14.56 3.72 22.40
N ILE A 50 14.87 2.81 21.49
CA ILE A 50 14.42 1.42 21.45
C ILE A 50 15.50 0.59 20.75
N ASP A 51 15.67 -0.66 21.16
CA ASP A 51 16.55 -1.61 20.48
C ASP A 51 15.90 -2.06 19.15
N PRO A 52 16.59 -1.89 17.99
CA PRO A 52 16.07 -2.37 16.72
C PRO A 52 15.90 -3.91 16.68
N GLU A 53 16.66 -4.67 17.45
CA GLU A 53 16.54 -6.14 17.48
C GLU A 53 15.23 -6.58 18.17
N GLU A 54 14.87 -5.96 19.30
CA GLU A 54 13.58 -6.23 19.98
C GLU A 54 12.39 -5.93 19.06
N LEU A 55 12.46 -4.85 18.26
CA LEU A 55 11.42 -4.50 17.30
C LEU A 55 11.31 -5.53 16.17
N CYS A 56 12.44 -6.02 15.65
CA CYS A 56 12.47 -7.09 14.66
C CYS A 56 11.86 -8.40 15.20
N ASP A 57 12.25 -8.83 16.39
CA ASP A 57 11.72 -10.04 17.04
C ASP A 57 10.20 -9.95 17.23
N GLN A 58 9.71 -8.80 17.71
CA GLN A 58 8.28 -8.57 17.91
C GLN A 58 7.49 -8.63 16.58
N ILE A 59 8.06 -8.12 15.48
CA ILE A 59 7.47 -8.22 14.14
C ILE A 59 7.45 -9.68 13.65
N VAL A 60 8.54 -10.43 13.84
CA VAL A 60 8.63 -11.85 13.43
C VAL A 60 7.64 -12.70 14.22
N ALA A 61 7.59 -12.56 15.54
CA ALA A 61 6.63 -13.25 16.40
C ALA A 61 5.17 -12.93 16.02
N SER A 62 4.88 -11.65 15.74
CA SER A 62 3.55 -11.21 15.29
C SER A 62 3.18 -11.83 13.93
N ARG A 63 4.12 -11.92 12.99
CA ARG A 63 3.92 -12.55 11.67
C ARG A 63 3.66 -14.05 11.78
N GLU A 64 4.37 -14.77 12.64
CA GLU A 64 4.15 -16.21 12.80
C GLU A 64 2.79 -16.50 13.48
N GLN A 65 2.38 -15.70 14.47
CA GLN A 65 1.04 -15.78 15.06
C GLN A 65 -0.08 -15.48 14.04
N LEU A 66 0.13 -14.47 13.19
CA LEU A 66 -0.83 -14.02 12.17
C LEU A 66 -0.66 -14.72 10.82
N LYS A 67 0.16 -15.77 10.73
CA LYS A 67 0.42 -16.55 9.50
C LYS A 67 -0.85 -17.06 8.84
N HIS A 68 -1.86 -17.40 9.64
CA HIS A 68 -3.19 -17.80 9.19
C HIS A 68 -3.97 -16.73 8.41
N LEU A 69 -3.61 -15.45 8.52
CA LEU A 69 -4.18 -14.36 7.72
C LEU A 69 -3.52 -14.21 6.35
N VAL A 70 -2.29 -14.74 6.19
CA VAL A 70 -1.48 -14.61 4.97
C VAL A 70 -1.49 -15.91 4.17
N HIS A 71 -1.48 -17.06 4.85
CA HIS A 71 -1.64 -18.37 4.23
C HIS A 71 -3.13 -18.65 3.95
N ARG A 72 -3.57 -18.28 2.75
CA ARG A 72 -4.67 -19.02 2.11
C ARG A 72 -4.10 -20.39 1.73
N PRO A 73 -4.57 -21.51 2.30
CA PRO A 73 -4.19 -22.81 1.76
C PRO A 73 -4.71 -22.85 0.32
N GLU A 74 -3.82 -23.03 -0.64
CA GLU A 74 -4.23 -23.40 -1.99
C GLU A 74 -5.04 -24.69 -1.87
N ALA A 75 -6.33 -24.61 -2.22
CA ALA A 75 -7.09 -25.82 -2.50
C ALA A 75 -6.31 -26.55 -3.61
N PRO A 76 -6.00 -27.85 -3.43
CA PRO A 76 -4.99 -28.54 -4.22
C PRO A 76 -5.26 -28.32 -5.70
N SER A 77 -4.34 -27.62 -6.35
CA SER A 77 -4.51 -27.15 -7.72
C SER A 77 -4.74 -28.35 -8.62
N ARG A 78 -5.84 -28.26 -9.37
CA ARG A 78 -6.35 -29.27 -10.28
C ARG A 78 -5.17 -29.82 -11.10
N SER A 79 -4.92 -31.13 -10.99
CA SER A 79 -3.74 -31.77 -11.56
C SER A 79 -3.50 -31.33 -13.01
N PHE A 80 -2.29 -30.87 -13.29
CA PHE A 80 -1.84 -30.56 -14.64
C PHE A 80 -2.14 -31.77 -15.53
N ARG A 81 -3.04 -31.58 -16.49
CA ARG A 81 -3.15 -32.46 -17.65
C ARG A 81 -2.43 -31.78 -18.79
N GLU A 82 -1.24 -32.29 -19.12
CA GLU A 82 -0.77 -32.27 -20.50
C GLU A 82 -1.89 -32.82 -21.39
N ALA A 83 -2.25 -32.05 -22.41
CA ALA A 83 -3.19 -32.44 -23.45
C ALA A 83 -2.57 -32.01 -24.78
N GLU A 84 -2.34 -33.00 -25.64
CA GLU A 84 -1.68 -32.87 -26.93
C GLU A 84 -2.56 -32.17 -27.98
N ASP A 85 -1.95 -31.86 -29.13
CA ASP A 85 -2.52 -31.13 -30.27
C ASP A 85 -3.95 -31.51 -30.69
N ALA A 86 -4.78 -30.49 -30.95
CA ALA A 86 -5.83 -30.54 -31.97
C ALA A 86 -6.11 -29.13 -32.52
N GLN A 87 -6.23 -28.99 -33.85
CA GLN A 87 -6.40 -27.71 -34.53
C GLN A 87 -7.82 -27.44 -35.07
N VAL A 88 -8.02 -26.16 -35.43
CA VAL A 88 -9.00 -25.59 -36.39
C VAL A 88 -10.39 -25.16 -35.87
N GLU A 89 -10.59 -23.84 -36.02
CA GLU A 89 -11.78 -22.95 -36.04
C GLU A 89 -12.94 -23.34 -37.02
N PRO A 90 -14.06 -22.58 -37.18
CA PRO A 90 -14.53 -21.35 -36.46
C PRO A 90 -16.06 -21.29 -36.09
N LEU A 91 -16.42 -20.21 -35.37
CA LEU A 91 -17.70 -19.48 -35.41
C LEU A 91 -18.98 -20.07 -34.74
N VAL A 92 -19.49 -19.43 -33.68
CA VAL A 92 -20.60 -18.44 -33.71
C VAL A 92 -20.93 -17.94 -32.28
N SER A 93 -21.10 -16.62 -32.17
CA SER A 93 -21.64 -15.83 -31.05
C SER A 93 -22.48 -16.56 -29.98
N SER A 94 -22.09 -16.37 -28.71
CA SER A 94 -23.04 -16.25 -27.61
C SER A 94 -22.59 -15.13 -26.68
N THR A 95 -23.41 -14.09 -26.54
CA THR A 95 -23.21 -13.01 -25.55
C THR A 95 -23.45 -13.56 -24.15
N VAL A 96 -22.37 -13.99 -23.51
CA VAL A 96 -22.28 -14.16 -22.07
C VAL A 96 -21.31 -13.09 -21.59
N GLU A 97 -21.70 -12.27 -20.61
CA GLU A 97 -20.76 -11.37 -19.95
C GLU A 97 -19.63 -12.20 -19.37
N ALA A 98 -18.46 -12.13 -20.00
CA ALA A 98 -17.31 -12.88 -19.57
C ALA A 98 -16.95 -12.42 -18.14
N PRO A 99 -16.69 -13.34 -17.19
CA PRO A 99 -16.08 -12.94 -15.93
C PRO A 99 -14.78 -12.22 -16.29
N VAL A 100 -14.61 -10.98 -15.81
CA VAL A 100 -13.49 -10.07 -16.16
C VAL A 100 -12.21 -10.88 -16.18
N SER A 101 -11.69 -11.15 -17.39
CA SER A 101 -10.61 -12.12 -17.56
C SER A 101 -9.40 -11.60 -16.78
N ALA A 102 -8.88 -12.43 -15.87
CA ALA A 102 -7.77 -12.02 -15.01
C ALA A 102 -6.62 -11.47 -15.88
N ILE A 103 -6.32 -10.18 -15.71
CA ILE A 103 -5.31 -9.51 -16.54
C ILE A 103 -3.95 -9.74 -15.89
N ASP A 104 -3.26 -10.79 -16.33
CA ASP A 104 -1.89 -11.07 -15.91
C ASP A 104 -0.98 -9.92 -16.38
N CYS A 105 -0.34 -9.26 -15.40
CA CYS A 105 0.50 -8.09 -15.60
C CYS A 105 1.85 -8.22 -14.90
N ILE A 106 2.88 -7.62 -15.49
CA ILE A 106 4.22 -7.45 -14.91
C ILE A 106 4.44 -5.96 -14.60
N GLU A 107 5.00 -5.64 -13.44
CA GLU A 107 5.42 -4.27 -13.11
C GLU A 107 6.65 -3.87 -13.93
N VAL A 108 6.59 -2.72 -14.59
CA VAL A 108 7.68 -2.11 -15.36
C VAL A 108 7.90 -0.69 -14.87
N VAL A 109 9.05 -0.43 -14.23
CA VAL A 109 9.41 0.89 -13.72
C VAL A 109 10.19 1.67 -14.77
N ALA A 110 9.70 2.86 -15.12
CA ALA A 110 10.36 3.77 -16.07
C ALA A 110 10.67 5.11 -15.40
N TRP A 111 11.69 5.80 -15.90
CA TRP A 111 12.11 7.11 -15.39
C TRP A 111 12.25 8.11 -16.53
N ARG A 112 11.84 9.37 -16.30
CA ARG A 112 11.94 10.48 -17.27
C ARG A 112 12.49 11.71 -16.57
N ARG A 113 13.46 12.39 -17.18
CA ARG A 113 13.84 13.75 -16.77
C ARG A 113 13.09 14.76 -17.63
N LEU A 114 12.39 15.69 -16.99
CA LEU A 114 11.64 16.75 -17.64
C LEU A 114 12.55 17.95 -17.94
N GLN A 115 12.14 18.79 -18.90
CA GLN A 115 12.87 20.02 -19.25
C GLN A 115 12.94 21.03 -18.08
N SER A 116 12.02 20.93 -17.12
CA SER A 116 12.03 21.70 -15.86
C SER A 116 13.13 21.28 -14.88
N GLY A 117 13.94 20.26 -15.19
CA GLY A 117 14.95 19.68 -14.31
C GLY A 117 14.43 18.57 -13.39
N ALA A 118 13.11 18.52 -13.15
CA ALA A 118 12.45 17.49 -12.35
C ALA A 118 12.56 16.09 -12.99
N THR A 119 12.47 15.05 -12.16
CA THR A 119 12.54 13.64 -12.58
C THR A 119 11.25 12.94 -12.17
N VAL A 120 10.64 12.18 -13.08
CA VAL A 120 9.42 11.41 -12.81
C VAL A 120 9.72 9.92 -12.86
N ARG A 121 9.25 9.16 -11.86
CA ARG A 121 9.17 7.70 -11.88
C ARG A 121 7.75 7.29 -12.29
N TYR A 122 7.62 6.51 -13.35
CA TYR A 122 6.36 5.91 -13.77
C TYR A 122 6.37 4.43 -13.38
N MET A 123 5.24 3.96 -12.88
CA MET A 123 4.98 2.54 -12.71
C MET A 123 3.98 2.10 -13.75
N CYS A 124 4.49 1.36 -14.73
CA CYS A 124 3.70 0.80 -15.81
C CYS A 124 3.35 -0.66 -15.51
N LEU A 125 2.22 -1.10 -16.02
CA LEU A 125 1.83 -2.50 -16.08
C LEU A 125 2.02 -2.98 -17.51
N GLN A 126 2.74 -4.08 -17.70
CA GLN A 126 2.84 -4.78 -18.98
C GLN A 126 1.92 -6.01 -18.96
N SER A 127 0.95 -6.05 -19.88
CA SER A 127 0.09 -7.23 -20.08
C SER A 127 0.92 -8.38 -20.63
N THR A 128 0.87 -9.55 -19.99
CA THR A 128 1.62 -10.75 -20.45
C THR A 128 1.06 -11.32 -21.75
N SER A 129 -0.25 -11.18 -21.98
CA SER A 129 -0.96 -11.69 -23.15
C SER A 129 -0.82 -10.82 -24.39
N THR A 130 -0.68 -9.50 -24.24
CA THR A 130 -0.62 -8.55 -25.37
C THR A 130 0.72 -7.82 -25.52
N GLY A 131 1.59 -7.91 -24.50
CA GLY A 131 2.86 -7.17 -24.43
C GLY A 131 2.71 -5.65 -24.29
N ARG A 132 1.47 -5.11 -24.25
CA ARG A 132 1.17 -3.68 -24.15
C ARG A 132 1.39 -3.13 -22.76
N PHE A 133 1.56 -1.81 -22.68
CA PHE A 133 1.88 -1.08 -21.46
C PHE A 133 0.80 -0.05 -21.13
N ALA A 134 0.42 0.04 -19.86
CA ALA A 134 -0.39 1.13 -19.32
C ALA A 134 0.31 1.74 -18.10
N VAL A 135 0.17 3.05 -17.86
CA VAL A 135 0.68 3.67 -16.62
C VAL A 135 -0.36 3.48 -15.51
N ALA A 136 0.06 2.97 -14.36
CA ALA A 136 -0.80 2.82 -13.18
C ALA A 136 -0.62 3.95 -12.15
N THR A 137 0.58 4.53 -12.08
CA THR A 137 0.88 5.72 -11.27
C THR A 137 2.20 6.38 -11.70
N ALA A 138 2.37 7.66 -11.37
CA ALA A 138 3.61 8.41 -11.56
C ALA A 138 3.96 9.22 -10.29
N SER A 139 5.26 9.31 -9.98
CA SER A 139 5.79 10.05 -8.84
C SER A 139 6.80 11.10 -9.31
N LEU A 140 6.56 12.37 -9.01
CA LEU A 140 7.41 13.50 -9.35
C LEU A 140 8.45 13.76 -8.25
N PHE A 141 9.73 13.83 -8.64
CA PHE A 141 10.87 14.15 -7.79
C PHE A 141 11.51 15.45 -8.30
N THR A 142 11.38 16.52 -7.53
CA THR A 142 12.06 17.80 -7.76
C THR A 142 13.31 17.93 -6.89
N GLU A 143 14.32 18.62 -7.42
CA GLU A 143 15.67 18.78 -6.81
C GLU A 143 15.64 19.56 -5.48
N ALA A 144 14.51 20.16 -5.11
CA ALA A 144 14.29 20.95 -3.90
C ALA A 144 13.94 20.13 -2.64
N ILE A 145 14.27 18.83 -2.60
CA ILE A 145 14.01 17.95 -1.46
C ILE A 145 15.36 17.49 -0.87
N GLU A 146 15.95 18.33 -0.02
CA GLU A 146 17.13 17.98 0.79
C GLU A 146 16.82 16.99 1.94
N SER A 147 15.60 16.44 2.00
CA SER A 147 15.21 15.44 3.00
C SER A 147 14.22 14.38 2.46
N LEU A 148 14.71 13.16 2.27
CA LEU A 148 13.91 11.93 2.40
C LEU A 148 14.22 11.38 3.80
N PRO A 149 13.29 11.44 4.76
CA PRO A 149 12.26 10.39 4.91
C PRO A 149 10.89 10.97 5.39
N THR A 150 9.81 10.22 5.66
CA THR A 150 9.60 8.77 5.79
C THR A 150 8.47 8.22 4.89
N TRP A 151 7.44 9.00 4.57
CA TRP A 151 6.31 8.60 3.73
C TRP A 151 6.70 8.62 2.24
N VAL A 152 7.58 7.71 1.83
CA VAL A 152 7.77 7.39 0.41
C VAL A 152 6.62 6.49 -0.02
N ASP A 153 5.51 7.14 -0.38
CA ASP A 153 4.24 6.61 -0.88
C ASP A 153 3.78 5.27 -0.29
N SER A 154 3.26 5.31 0.94
CA SER A 154 2.63 4.18 1.63
C SER A 154 1.34 3.65 0.98
N ASN A 155 1.07 4.06 -0.27
CA ASN A 155 -0.17 3.79 -0.96
C ASN A 155 -0.02 3.42 -2.44
N THR A 156 1.21 3.27 -2.96
CA THR A 156 1.44 2.87 -4.36
C THR A 156 0.67 1.59 -4.71
N ASN A 157 0.68 0.58 -3.84
CA ASN A 157 -0.07 -0.67 -4.03
C ASN A 157 -1.60 -0.46 -4.16
N ARG A 158 -2.20 0.50 -3.44
CA ARG A 158 -3.62 0.84 -3.57
C ARG A 158 -3.89 1.65 -4.83
N GLN A 159 -2.95 2.50 -5.26
CA GLN A 159 -3.05 3.20 -6.54
C GLN A 159 -3.04 2.19 -7.70
N ILE A 160 -2.10 1.23 -7.70
CA ILE A 160 -2.06 0.13 -8.68
C ILE A 160 -3.34 -0.71 -8.64
N ALA A 161 -3.80 -1.10 -7.44
CA ALA A 161 -5.03 -1.88 -7.30
C ALA A 161 -6.27 -1.11 -7.81
N ASN A 162 -6.37 0.19 -7.54
CA ASN A 162 -7.43 1.04 -8.07
C ASN A 162 -7.33 1.21 -9.59
N ALA A 163 -6.11 1.32 -10.14
CA ALA A 163 -5.88 1.41 -11.58
C ALA A 163 -6.25 0.11 -12.29
N LEU A 164 -5.94 -1.06 -11.71
CA LEU A 164 -6.38 -2.37 -12.19
C LEU A 164 -7.90 -2.61 -12.10
N LEU A 165 -8.60 -1.85 -11.24
CA LEU A 165 -10.07 -1.85 -11.16
C LEU A 165 -10.72 -0.82 -12.12
N GLY A 166 -9.94 0.02 -12.80
CA GLY A 166 -10.40 1.05 -13.73
C GLY A 166 -9.93 0.81 -15.16
N ASP A 167 -10.35 1.72 -16.06
CA ASP A 167 -10.05 1.62 -17.49
C ASP A 167 -8.63 2.13 -17.81
N LEU A 168 -7.65 1.23 -17.70
CA LEU A 168 -6.27 1.48 -18.12
C LEU A 168 -6.16 1.70 -19.64
N GLN A 169 -5.51 2.80 -20.05
CA GLN A 169 -5.17 3.05 -21.45
C GLN A 169 -3.90 2.27 -21.85
N TRP A 170 -4.03 1.34 -22.80
CA TRP A 170 -2.97 0.41 -23.19
C TRP A 170 -2.27 0.81 -24.49
N TYR A 171 -0.96 0.99 -24.44
CA TYR A 171 -0.11 1.45 -25.55
C TYR A 171 0.92 0.41 -25.97
N ALA A 172 1.41 0.53 -27.21
CA ALA A 172 2.38 -0.41 -27.79
C ALA A 172 3.81 -0.28 -27.19
N THR A 173 4.14 0.84 -26.55
CA THR A 173 5.45 1.08 -25.93
C THR A 173 5.32 1.84 -24.62
N VAL A 174 6.25 1.62 -23.69
CA VAL A 174 6.35 2.33 -22.41
C VAL A 174 6.37 3.85 -22.62
N SER A 175 7.18 4.35 -23.56
CA SER A 175 7.25 5.79 -23.84
C SER A 175 5.91 6.39 -24.24
N LYS A 176 5.13 5.71 -25.10
CA LYS A 176 3.79 6.18 -25.49
C LYS A 176 2.79 6.15 -24.33
N ALA A 177 2.91 5.20 -23.40
CA ALA A 177 2.09 5.18 -22.20
C ALA A 177 2.41 6.35 -21.28
N MET A 178 3.69 6.69 -21.11
CA MET A 178 4.13 7.88 -20.37
C MET A 178 3.66 9.17 -21.06
N ASP A 179 3.77 9.25 -22.39
CA ASP A 179 3.34 10.43 -23.16
C ASP A 179 1.81 10.63 -23.11
N GLY A 180 1.03 9.54 -23.08
CA GLY A 180 -0.42 9.59 -22.87
C GLY A 180 -0.77 10.07 -21.47
N TRP A 181 -0.15 9.51 -20.44
CA TRP A 181 -0.33 9.93 -19.05
C TRP A 181 0.05 11.41 -18.81
N ASP A 182 1.17 11.86 -19.38
CA ASP A 182 1.61 13.25 -19.28
C ASP A 182 0.67 14.24 -20.01
N ALA A 183 -0.19 13.76 -20.92
CA ALA A 183 -1.15 14.57 -21.67
C ALA A 183 -2.55 14.63 -21.03
N GLU A 184 -2.84 13.78 -20.03
CA GLU A 184 -4.08 13.77 -19.25
C GLU A 184 -3.98 14.62 -17.96
N LEU A 185 -2.83 15.26 -17.73
CA LEU A 185 -2.42 15.98 -16.51
C LEU A 185 -2.50 17.51 -16.66
#